data_AF-B7WXG3-F1
#
_entry.id   AF-B7WXG3-F1
#
_cell.length_a   1.000
_cell.length_b   1.000
_cell.length_c   1.000
_cell.angle_alpha   90.00
_cell.angle_beta   90.00
_cell.angle_gamma   90.00
#
_symmetry.space_group_name_H-M   'P 1'
#
loop_
_entity.id
_entity.type
_entity.pdbx_description
1 polymer ?
#
loop_
_entity_poly.entity_id
_entity_poly.type
_entity_poly.pdbx_seq_one_letter_code
_entity_poly.pdbx_strand_id
1 'polypeptide(L)'
;MLGRHFVVHSQLSVGRSGAMAYQNKLLLRQGENDMACGHHCVLMALMLLGQVSRDALYEGDLDARLMEVSAMGQALYFSGCGSAAIREQFAPFSEQLQCRQLRRNVEARTVAALESDHVCLVRFTSPSYSHWVLAVGVMYADGKPHSLLVLDPLMDGVPLTPWNALLEHWGSKKLRNTNARWSEKATLDKVVQVGLRSRRGTTIALA
;
A
#
# COMPACT_ATOMS: atom_id res chain seq x y z
N MET A 1 31.38 5.41 -0.08
CA MET A 1 30.21 6.13 -0.65
C MET A 1 28.97 5.36 -0.21
N LEU A 2 28.05 6.00 0.53
CA LEU A 2 26.77 5.37 0.84
C LEU A 2 25.90 5.47 -0.41
N GLY A 3 25.87 4.42 -1.22
CA GLY A 3 25.05 4.36 -2.43
C GLY A 3 23.55 4.31 -2.14
N ARG A 4 22.75 4.10 -3.18
CA ARG A 4 21.32 3.83 -3.02
C ARG A 4 21.11 2.45 -2.41
N HIS A 5 20.18 2.36 -1.47
CA HIS A 5 19.69 1.08 -0.97
C HIS A 5 18.18 1.13 -0.80
N PHE A 6 17.56 -0.05 -0.70
CA PHE A 6 16.12 -0.21 -0.66
C PHE A 6 15.74 -1.06 0.54
N VAL A 7 14.71 -0.63 1.24
CA VAL A 7 14.01 -1.43 2.25
C VAL A 7 12.63 -1.70 1.68
N VAL A 8 12.29 -2.98 1.52
CA VAL A 8 10.98 -3.42 1.01
C VAL A 8 10.36 -4.37 2.01
N HIS A 9 9.03 -4.45 1.99
CA HIS A 9 8.27 -5.40 2.81
C HIS A 9 8.78 -6.84 2.60
N SER A 10 8.91 -7.61 3.67
CA SER A 10 9.58 -8.93 3.72
C SER A 10 8.92 -9.97 2.82
N GLN A 11 7.61 -9.85 2.64
CA GLN A 11 6.81 -10.74 1.79
C GLN A 11 6.83 -10.35 0.30
N LEU A 12 7.45 -9.21 -0.03
CA LEU A 12 7.48 -8.70 -1.39
C LEU A 12 8.59 -9.37 -2.19
N SER A 13 8.26 -9.80 -3.39
CA SER A 13 9.19 -10.37 -4.37
C SER A 13 8.89 -9.80 -5.76
N VAL A 14 9.71 -10.20 -6.74
CA VAL A 14 9.56 -9.73 -8.12
C VAL A 14 9.29 -10.90 -9.07
N GLY A 15 8.48 -10.65 -10.08
CA GLY A 15 8.18 -11.58 -11.16
C GLY A 15 8.07 -10.88 -12.50
N ARG A 16 7.77 -11.65 -13.55
CA ARG A 16 7.58 -11.12 -14.91
C ARG A 16 6.43 -10.11 -14.99
N SER A 17 5.45 -10.21 -14.10
CA SER A 17 4.32 -9.27 -13.97
C SER A 17 4.55 -8.11 -13.00
N GLY A 18 5.77 -7.96 -12.47
CA GLY A 18 6.13 -6.93 -11.49
C GLY A 18 6.07 -7.42 -10.05
N ALA A 19 5.46 -6.63 -9.16
CA ALA A 19 5.37 -6.92 -7.73
C ALA A 19 4.59 -8.21 -7.44
N MET A 20 5.18 -9.08 -6.62
CA MET A 20 4.61 -10.37 -6.22
C MET A 20 4.59 -10.49 -4.69
N ALA A 21 3.59 -11.17 -4.15
CA ALA A 21 3.54 -11.59 -2.74
C ALA A 21 2.86 -12.96 -2.66
N TYR A 22 3.39 -13.87 -1.83
CA TYR A 22 2.87 -15.24 -1.70
C TYR A 22 2.64 -15.92 -3.07
N GLN A 23 3.65 -15.85 -3.95
CA GLN A 23 3.64 -16.38 -5.32
C GLN A 23 2.60 -15.76 -6.28
N ASN A 24 1.84 -14.77 -5.83
CA ASN A 24 0.78 -14.14 -6.61
C ASN A 24 1.14 -12.72 -7.04
N LYS A 25 0.63 -12.29 -8.20
CA LYS A 25 0.73 -10.88 -8.62
C LYS A 25 0.06 -10.01 -7.57
N LEU A 26 0.77 -9.01 -7.06
CA LEU A 26 0.23 -8.14 -6.03
C LEU A 26 -0.61 -7.01 -6.62
N LEU A 27 -0.14 -6.38 -7.71
CA LEU A 27 -0.80 -5.22 -8.28
C LEU A 27 -2.22 -5.54 -8.78
N LEU A 28 -3.18 -4.76 -8.30
CA LEU A 28 -4.53 -4.66 -8.81
C LEU A 28 -4.70 -3.31 -9.51
N ARG A 29 -5.29 -3.31 -10.71
CA ARG A 29 -5.49 -2.10 -11.52
C ARG A 29 -6.92 -1.61 -11.38
N GLN A 30 -7.07 -0.31 -11.17
CA GLN A 30 -8.36 0.34 -11.28
C GLN A 30 -8.69 0.66 -12.75
N GLY A 31 -9.97 0.86 -13.04
CA GLY A 31 -10.48 1.34 -14.31
C GLY A 31 -10.33 2.86 -14.48
N GLU A 32 -10.57 3.33 -15.71
CA GLU A 32 -10.37 4.74 -16.07
C GLU A 32 -11.44 5.69 -15.52
N ASN A 33 -12.67 5.20 -15.39
CA ASN A 33 -13.84 6.00 -14.96
C ASN A 33 -14.34 5.60 -13.56
N ASP A 34 -13.53 4.86 -12.80
CA ASP A 34 -13.81 4.59 -11.39
C ASP A 34 -13.01 5.52 -10.47
N MET A 35 -13.38 5.53 -9.20
CA MET A 35 -12.70 6.26 -8.13
C MET A 35 -12.14 5.29 -7.07
N ALA A 36 -11.84 4.05 -7.48
CA ALA A 36 -11.61 2.92 -6.57
C ALA A 36 -10.15 2.79 -6.08
N CYS A 37 -9.29 3.80 -6.31
CA CYS A 37 -7.87 3.80 -5.93
C CYS A 37 -7.60 3.31 -4.50
N GLY A 38 -8.33 3.87 -3.53
CA GLY A 38 -8.12 3.52 -2.13
C GLY A 38 -8.59 2.10 -1.80
N HIS A 39 -9.68 1.62 -2.42
CA HIS A 39 -10.14 0.23 -2.25
C HIS A 39 -9.14 -0.77 -2.83
N HIS A 40 -8.59 -0.49 -4.02
CA HIS A 40 -7.51 -1.30 -4.59
C HIS A 40 -6.27 -1.33 -3.68
N CYS A 41 -5.91 -0.20 -3.08
CA CYS A 41 -4.83 -0.16 -2.08
C CYS A 41 -5.15 -1.00 -0.83
N VAL A 42 -6.41 -1.05 -0.38
CA VAL A 42 -6.83 -1.91 0.73
C VAL A 42 -6.64 -3.38 0.36
N LEU A 43 -7.18 -3.82 -0.78
CA LEU A 43 -7.06 -5.21 -1.23
C LEU A 43 -5.60 -5.62 -1.40
N MET A 44 -4.77 -4.79 -2.04
CA MET A 44 -3.34 -5.04 -2.17
C MET A 44 -2.63 -5.12 -0.80
N ALA A 45 -3.01 -4.29 0.17
CA ALA A 45 -2.45 -4.36 1.51
C ALA A 45 -2.84 -5.68 2.22
N LEU A 46 -4.11 -6.08 2.13
CA LEU A 46 -4.58 -7.37 2.68
C LEU A 46 -3.86 -8.56 2.04
N MET A 47 -3.62 -8.51 0.73
CA MET A 47 -2.85 -9.51 0.01
C MET A 47 -1.38 -9.56 0.45
N LEU A 48 -0.71 -8.41 0.55
CA LEU A 48 0.70 -8.34 0.97
C LEU A 48 0.89 -8.77 2.44
N LEU A 49 -0.11 -8.52 3.29
CA LEU A 49 -0.13 -8.95 4.69
C LEU A 49 -0.67 -10.39 4.88
N GLY A 50 -0.92 -11.12 3.79
CA GLY A 50 -1.31 -12.53 3.81
C GLY A 50 -2.70 -12.80 4.39
N GLN A 51 -3.57 -11.79 4.43
CA GLN A 51 -4.94 -11.93 4.94
C GLN A 51 -5.93 -12.39 3.87
N VAL A 52 -5.62 -12.12 2.60
CA VAL A 52 -6.44 -12.45 1.44
C VAL A 52 -5.53 -13.00 0.34
N SER A 53 -5.86 -14.16 -0.24
CA SER A 53 -5.15 -14.65 -1.42
C SER A 53 -5.64 -13.90 -2.68
N ARG A 54 -4.85 -13.90 -3.75
CA ARG A 54 -5.29 -13.31 -5.01
C ARG A 54 -6.49 -14.06 -5.60
N ASP A 55 -6.49 -15.38 -5.50
CA ASP A 55 -7.53 -16.24 -6.08
C ASP A 55 -8.90 -16.01 -5.43
N ALA A 56 -8.91 -15.71 -4.12
CA ALA A 56 -10.12 -15.34 -3.39
C ALA A 56 -10.81 -14.09 -3.94
N LEU A 57 -10.19 -13.29 -4.81
CA LEU A 57 -10.86 -12.15 -5.46
C LEU A 57 -11.74 -12.57 -6.67
N TYR A 58 -11.58 -13.81 -7.16
CA TYR A 58 -12.28 -14.33 -8.33
C TYR A 58 -13.26 -15.46 -7.99
N GLU A 59 -13.14 -16.04 -6.79
CA GLU A 59 -13.97 -17.15 -6.35
C GLU A 59 -15.38 -16.69 -5.94
N GLY A 60 -16.36 -17.57 -6.15
CA GLY A 60 -17.76 -17.31 -5.80
C GLY A 60 -18.10 -17.50 -4.32
N ASP A 61 -17.25 -18.22 -3.57
CA ASP A 61 -17.43 -18.47 -2.13
C ASP A 61 -16.43 -17.64 -1.32
N LEU A 62 -16.76 -16.35 -1.16
CA LEU A 62 -15.90 -15.37 -0.51
C LEU A 62 -15.96 -15.51 1.01
N ASP A 63 -14.79 -15.45 1.68
CA ASP A 63 -14.71 -15.23 3.12
C ASP A 63 -15.59 -14.03 3.52
N ALA A 64 -16.44 -14.19 4.54
CA ALA A 64 -17.41 -13.17 4.94
C ALA A 64 -16.78 -11.79 5.21
N ARG A 65 -15.54 -11.75 5.73
CA ARG A 65 -14.80 -10.49 5.94
C ARG A 65 -14.45 -9.85 4.60
N LEU A 66 -13.99 -10.64 3.62
CA LEU A 66 -13.70 -10.14 2.28
C LEU A 66 -14.97 -9.66 1.57
N MET A 67 -16.11 -10.33 1.76
CA MET A 67 -17.41 -9.85 1.27
C MET A 67 -17.75 -8.48 1.85
N GLU A 68 -17.59 -8.30 3.16
CA GLU A 68 -17.85 -7.03 3.84
C GLU A 68 -16.93 -5.91 3.32
N VAL A 69 -15.62 -6.19 3.20
CA VAL A 69 -14.65 -5.23 2.61
C VAL A 69 -15.04 -4.85 1.17
N SER A 70 -15.49 -5.83 0.38
CA SER A 70 -15.90 -5.61 -1.01
C SER A 70 -17.18 -4.77 -1.10
N ALA A 71 -18.16 -5.01 -0.22
CA ALA A 71 -19.39 -4.22 -0.15
C ALA A 71 -19.10 -2.75 0.21
N MET A 72 -18.21 -2.52 1.18
CA MET A 72 -17.77 -1.16 1.55
C MET A 72 -17.04 -0.46 0.38
N GLY A 73 -16.20 -1.19 -0.35
CA GLY A 73 -15.53 -0.68 -1.55
C GLY A 73 -16.51 -0.33 -2.67
N GLN A 74 -17.47 -1.22 -2.93
CA GLN A 74 -18.49 -1.05 -3.97
C GLN A 74 -19.37 0.17 -3.71
N ALA A 75 -19.76 0.41 -2.46
CA ALA A 75 -20.54 1.59 -2.08
C ALA A 75 -19.84 2.93 -2.39
N LEU A 76 -18.51 2.92 -2.54
CA LEU A 76 -17.67 4.10 -2.79
C LEU A 76 -17.03 4.10 -4.18
N TYR A 77 -17.40 3.14 -5.05
CA TYR A 77 -16.69 2.87 -6.30
C TYR A 77 -16.56 4.09 -7.22
N PHE A 78 -17.61 4.93 -7.29
CA PHE A 78 -17.64 6.14 -8.13
C PHE A 78 -17.46 7.45 -7.35
N SER A 79 -17.32 7.42 -6.03
CA SER A 79 -17.11 8.62 -5.19
C SER A 79 -15.72 8.68 -4.57
N GLY A 80 -15.02 7.55 -4.54
CA GLY A 80 -13.75 7.38 -3.85
C GLY A 80 -13.88 7.33 -2.33
N CYS A 81 -12.75 7.08 -1.67
CA CYS A 81 -12.69 6.87 -0.23
C CYS A 81 -11.78 7.89 0.47
N GLY A 82 -12.25 8.41 1.59
CA GLY A 82 -11.44 9.13 2.57
C GLY A 82 -10.67 8.17 3.49
N SER A 83 -9.81 8.72 4.34
CA SER A 83 -9.03 7.91 5.30
C SER A 83 -9.88 7.19 6.35
N ALA A 84 -11.07 7.69 6.67
CA ALA A 84 -11.99 7.01 7.59
C ALA A 84 -12.56 5.74 6.95
N ALA A 85 -13.11 5.86 5.74
CA ALA A 85 -13.60 4.73 4.96
C ALA A 85 -12.52 3.67 4.67
N ILE A 86 -11.27 4.09 4.39
CA ILE A 86 -10.16 3.14 4.26
C ILE A 86 -9.96 2.33 5.54
N ARG A 87 -10.02 2.98 6.71
CA ARG A 87 -9.86 2.29 7.99
C ARG A 87 -11.02 1.34 8.28
N GLU A 88 -12.25 1.72 7.93
CA GLU A 88 -13.44 0.88 8.05
C GLU A 88 -13.29 -0.40 7.21
N GLN A 89 -12.75 -0.30 5.99
CA GLN A 89 -12.45 -1.47 5.17
C GLN A 89 -11.38 -2.42 5.77
N PHE A 90 -10.60 -2.01 6.78
CA PHE A 90 -9.72 -2.92 7.52
C PHE A 90 -10.36 -3.49 8.80
N ALA A 91 -11.51 -2.97 9.23
CA ALA A 91 -12.17 -3.41 10.46
C ALA A 91 -12.53 -4.90 10.48
N PRO A 92 -12.97 -5.54 9.36
CA PRO A 92 -13.24 -6.97 9.34
C PRO A 92 -12.01 -7.84 9.67
N PHE A 93 -10.79 -7.32 9.51
CA PHE A 93 -9.53 -8.00 9.82
C PHE A 93 -8.84 -7.45 11.09
N SER A 94 -9.58 -6.76 11.96
CA SER A 94 -9.01 -6.02 13.10
C SER A 94 -8.38 -6.90 14.20
N GLU A 95 -8.71 -8.19 14.24
CA GLU A 95 -8.05 -9.17 15.13
C GLU A 95 -6.63 -9.51 14.67
N GLN A 96 -6.38 -9.52 13.36
CA GLN A 96 -5.08 -9.83 12.77
C GLN A 96 -4.29 -8.56 12.48
N LEU A 97 -4.97 -7.45 12.21
CA LEU A 97 -4.37 -6.20 11.73
C LEU A 97 -4.52 -5.05 12.72
N GLN A 98 -3.49 -4.20 12.75
CA GLN A 98 -3.58 -2.86 13.29
C GLN A 98 -3.66 -1.85 12.14
N CYS A 99 -4.66 -0.98 12.18
CA CYS A 99 -4.86 0.06 11.18
C CYS A 99 -5.03 1.43 11.87
N ARG A 100 -4.23 2.41 11.47
CA ARG A 100 -4.30 3.77 12.04
C ARG A 100 -3.91 4.83 11.03
N GLN A 101 -4.58 5.97 11.10
CA GLN A 101 -4.12 7.16 10.39
C GLN A 101 -2.91 7.76 11.13
N LEU A 102 -1.83 8.02 10.39
CA LEU A 102 -0.68 8.73 10.95
C LEU A 102 -1.01 10.21 11.13
N ARG A 103 -0.61 10.74 12.28
CA ARG A 103 -0.79 12.14 12.68
C ARG A 103 0.51 12.63 13.29
N ARG A 104 0.96 13.84 12.90
CA ARG A 104 2.25 14.46 13.28
C ARG A 104 3.46 13.64 12.83
N ASN A 105 4.55 14.30 12.44
CA ASN A 105 5.79 13.67 11.96
C ASN A 105 5.50 12.55 10.94
N VAL A 106 4.56 12.80 10.04
CA VAL A 106 3.95 11.76 9.19
C VAL A 106 5.03 11.10 8.35
N GLU A 107 5.95 11.90 7.83
CA GLU A 107 7.08 11.53 6.99
C GLU A 107 7.95 10.47 7.67
N ALA A 108 8.44 10.77 8.88
CA ALA A 108 9.31 9.90 9.65
C ALA A 108 8.57 8.64 10.13
N ARG A 109 7.29 8.79 10.51
CA ARG A 109 6.47 7.66 10.95
C ARG A 109 6.11 6.72 9.80
N THR A 110 5.95 7.23 8.59
CA THR A 110 5.76 6.40 7.39
C THR A 110 6.99 5.56 7.12
N VAL A 111 8.20 6.16 7.18
CA VAL A 111 9.46 5.42 7.00
C VAL A 111 9.62 4.35 8.08
N ALA A 112 9.47 4.70 9.35
CA ALA A 112 9.58 3.74 10.45
C ALA A 112 8.57 2.58 10.34
N ALA A 113 7.36 2.85 9.83
CA ALA A 113 6.39 1.80 9.57
C ALA A 113 6.85 0.84 8.47
N LEU A 114 7.34 1.35 7.34
CA LEU A 114 7.83 0.54 6.23
C LEU A 114 9.06 -0.29 6.61
N GLU A 115 9.93 0.25 7.47
CA GLU A 115 11.07 -0.48 8.04
C GLU A 115 10.67 -1.58 9.02
N SER A 116 9.48 -1.45 9.63
CA SER A 116 8.93 -2.42 10.60
C SER A 116 7.95 -3.40 9.95
N ASP A 117 8.10 -3.65 8.65
CA ASP A 117 7.27 -4.58 7.88
C ASP A 117 5.76 -4.26 7.92
N HIS A 118 5.43 -2.98 8.06
CA HIS A 118 4.09 -2.46 7.82
C HIS A 118 4.00 -1.86 6.42
N VAL A 119 2.77 -1.61 5.98
CA VAL A 119 2.49 -0.88 4.73
C VAL A 119 1.78 0.42 5.03
N CYS A 120 1.89 1.37 4.09
CA CYS A 120 1.26 2.68 4.22
C CYS A 120 0.43 3.01 2.99
N LEU A 121 -0.87 3.21 3.15
CA LEU A 121 -1.69 3.82 2.11
C LEU A 121 -1.45 5.33 2.18
N VAL A 122 -0.98 5.91 1.09
CA VAL A 122 -0.60 7.34 1.01
C VAL A 122 -1.54 8.04 0.05
N ARG A 123 -2.23 9.06 0.55
CA ARG A 123 -3.01 9.98 -0.26
C ARG A 123 -2.19 11.20 -0.60
N PHE A 124 -2.18 11.55 -1.87
CA PHE A 124 -1.61 12.81 -2.33
C PHE A 124 -2.55 13.50 -3.33
N THR A 125 -2.29 14.78 -3.54
CA THR A 125 -2.91 15.58 -4.61
C THR A 125 -1.83 16.15 -5.51
N SER A 126 -2.01 16.03 -6.82
CA SER A 126 -1.23 16.71 -7.87
C SER A 126 -2.12 17.74 -8.60
N PRO A 127 -1.58 18.55 -9.53
CA PRO A 127 -2.40 19.41 -10.38
C PRO A 127 -3.48 18.65 -11.16
N SER A 128 -3.23 17.38 -11.48
CA SER A 128 -4.06 16.58 -12.38
C SER A 128 -5.10 15.75 -11.63
N TYR A 129 -4.85 15.34 -10.38
CA TYR A 129 -5.72 14.41 -9.66
C TYR A 129 -5.38 14.28 -8.16
N SER A 130 -6.31 13.74 -7.38
CA SER A 130 -6.07 13.25 -6.01
C SER A 130 -6.12 11.73 -6.02
N HIS A 131 -5.19 11.07 -5.32
CA HIS A 131 -5.00 9.63 -5.48
C HIS A 131 -4.51 8.93 -4.22
N TRP A 132 -4.86 7.65 -4.11
CA TRP A 132 -4.29 6.74 -3.13
C TRP A 132 -3.32 5.77 -3.80
N VAL A 133 -2.17 5.57 -3.18
CA VAL A 133 -1.17 4.56 -3.55
C VAL A 133 -0.77 3.74 -2.32
N LEU A 134 -0.33 2.51 -2.53
CA LEU A 134 0.16 1.64 -1.46
C LEU A 134 1.69 1.70 -1.43
N ALA A 135 2.27 2.33 -0.40
CA ALA A 135 3.70 2.27 -0.15
C ALA A 135 4.08 0.91 0.45
N VAL A 136 5.03 0.24 -0.21
CA VAL A 136 5.51 -1.12 0.10
C VAL A 136 7.01 -1.15 0.43
N GLY A 137 7.66 0.01 0.42
CA GLY A 137 9.06 0.16 0.77
C GLY A 137 9.55 1.59 0.66
N VAL A 138 10.83 1.78 0.94
CA VAL A 138 11.54 3.06 0.90
C VAL A 138 12.89 2.88 0.21
N MET A 139 13.21 3.81 -0.68
CA MET A 139 14.54 4.00 -1.23
C MET A 139 15.28 5.05 -0.40
N TYR A 140 16.49 4.69 -0.01
CA TYR A 140 17.46 5.57 0.63
C TYR A 140 18.49 6.04 -0.39
N ALA A 141 18.90 7.31 -0.27
CA ALA A 141 20.02 7.89 -0.99
C ALA A 141 20.93 8.60 0.01
N ASP A 142 22.23 8.32 -0.03
CA ASP A 142 23.24 8.90 0.87
C ASP A 142 22.87 8.75 2.36
N GLY A 143 22.32 7.58 2.72
CA GLY A 143 21.91 7.25 4.09
C GLY A 143 20.63 7.95 4.58
N LYS A 144 19.88 8.63 3.72
CA LYS A 144 18.62 9.31 4.08
C LYS A 144 17.44 8.78 3.28
N PRO A 145 16.22 8.72 3.86
CA PRO A 145 15.02 8.36 3.11
C PRO A 145 14.83 9.35 1.95
N HIS A 146 14.71 8.83 0.73
CA HIS A 146 14.57 9.65 -0.47
C HIS A 146 13.22 9.47 -1.17
N SER A 147 12.80 8.23 -1.43
CA SER A 147 11.53 7.96 -2.11
C SER A 147 10.75 6.86 -1.42
N LEU A 148 9.42 6.94 -1.44
CA LEU A 148 8.60 5.77 -1.19
C LEU A 148 8.46 4.96 -2.48
N LEU A 149 8.56 3.64 -2.34
CA LEU A 149 8.31 2.66 -3.39
C LEU A 149 6.83 2.30 -3.31
N VAL A 150 6.04 2.60 -4.34
CA VAL A 150 4.58 2.50 -4.26
C VAL A 150 3.98 1.65 -5.38
N LEU A 151 2.87 0.99 -5.04
CA LEU A 151 1.93 0.38 -5.97
C LEU A 151 0.81 1.38 -6.24
N ASP A 152 0.78 1.87 -7.48
CA ASP A 152 -0.21 2.79 -8.01
C ASP A 152 -1.25 1.99 -8.82
N PRO A 153 -2.52 1.93 -8.37
CA PRO A 153 -3.59 1.22 -9.08
C PRO A 153 -3.90 1.76 -10.49
N LEU A 154 -3.54 3.02 -10.79
CA LEU A 154 -3.75 3.60 -12.12
C LEU A 154 -2.73 3.11 -13.15
N MET A 155 -1.60 2.56 -12.69
CA MET A 155 -0.45 2.24 -13.53
C MET A 155 -0.35 0.74 -13.77
N ASP A 156 0.26 0.37 -14.88
CA ASP A 156 0.64 -1.02 -15.15
C ASP A 156 1.77 -1.48 -14.22
N GLY A 157 1.90 -2.80 -14.08
CA GLY A 157 3.03 -3.40 -13.36
C GLY A 157 4.30 -3.27 -14.17
N VAL A 158 5.41 -2.95 -13.52
CA VAL A 158 6.72 -2.90 -14.18
C VAL A 158 7.41 -4.26 -14.01
N PRO A 159 7.72 -5.00 -15.10
CA PRO A 159 8.39 -6.30 -15.00
C PRO A 159 9.66 -6.25 -14.16
N LEU A 160 9.88 -7.30 -13.36
CA LEU A 160 11.08 -7.46 -12.52
C LEU A 160 11.30 -6.34 -11.49
N THR A 161 10.27 -5.53 -11.20
CA THR A 161 10.33 -4.43 -10.24
C THR A 161 9.22 -4.59 -9.18
N PRO A 162 9.52 -4.44 -7.88
CA PRO A 162 8.54 -4.66 -6.81
C PRO A 162 7.62 -3.45 -6.54
N TRP A 163 7.71 -2.40 -7.36
CA TRP A 163 6.84 -1.22 -7.36
C TRP A 163 6.58 -0.79 -8.81
N ASN A 164 5.59 0.07 -9.03
CA ASN A 164 5.30 0.64 -10.36
C ASN A 164 5.27 2.18 -10.40
N ALA A 165 5.45 2.83 -9.26
CA ALA A 165 5.57 4.27 -9.14
C ALA A 165 6.44 4.65 -7.93
N LEU A 166 6.79 5.92 -7.83
CA LEU A 166 7.58 6.50 -6.76
C LEU A 166 6.92 7.78 -6.23
N LEU A 167 6.94 7.94 -4.90
CA LEU A 167 6.80 9.25 -4.27
C LEU A 167 8.19 9.77 -3.90
N GLU A 168 8.79 10.54 -4.80
CA GLU A 168 10.16 11.02 -4.71
C GLU A 168 10.30 12.27 -3.84
N HIS A 169 11.49 12.42 -3.26
CA HIS A 169 11.82 13.49 -2.32
C HIS A 169 10.87 13.51 -1.11
N TRP A 170 10.61 12.32 -0.56
CA TRP A 170 9.70 12.09 0.56
C TRP A 170 10.05 13.00 1.74
N GLY A 171 9.01 13.64 2.29
CA GLY A 171 9.13 14.60 3.39
C GLY A 171 9.77 15.94 3.06
N SER A 172 9.93 16.26 1.77
CA SER A 172 10.36 17.57 1.32
C SER A 172 9.22 18.36 0.66
N LYS A 173 9.39 19.67 0.53
CA LYS A 173 8.50 20.55 -0.27
C LYS A 173 8.55 20.27 -1.77
N LYS A 174 9.48 19.42 -2.22
CA LYS A 174 9.68 19.03 -3.63
C LYS A 174 9.07 17.65 -3.92
N LEU A 175 8.18 17.15 -3.06
CA LEU A 175 7.51 15.87 -3.25
C LEU A 175 6.95 15.75 -4.67
N ARG A 176 7.23 14.61 -5.29
CA ARG A 176 6.85 14.34 -6.67
C ARG A 176 6.30 12.94 -6.80
N ASN A 177 5.19 12.79 -7.51
CA ASN A 177 4.75 11.48 -7.96
C ASN A 177 5.36 11.22 -9.34
N THR A 178 6.12 10.14 -9.45
CA THR A 178 6.75 9.70 -10.70
C THR A 178 6.31 8.29 -11.03
N ASN A 179 5.68 8.12 -12.18
CA ASN A 179 5.22 6.83 -12.71
C ASN A 179 5.44 6.77 -14.23
N ALA A 180 4.95 5.72 -14.88
CA ALA A 180 5.16 5.52 -16.32
C ALA A 180 4.48 6.59 -17.20
N ARG A 181 3.45 7.28 -16.70
CA ARG A 181 2.72 8.31 -17.46
C ARG A 181 3.22 9.71 -17.13
N TRP A 182 3.52 9.98 -15.87
CA TRP A 182 3.67 11.34 -15.35
C TRP A 182 4.83 11.46 -14.38
N SER A 183 5.35 12.68 -14.27
CA SER A 183 6.26 13.09 -13.21
C SER A 183 5.87 14.48 -12.72
N GLU A 184 4.98 14.52 -11.73
CA GLU A 184 4.29 15.74 -11.30
C GLU A 184 4.53 16.07 -9.83
N LYS A 185 4.53 17.37 -9.52
CA LYS A 185 4.53 17.83 -8.12
C LYS A 185 3.34 17.21 -7.40
N ALA A 186 3.59 16.66 -6.21
CA ALA A 186 2.58 16.09 -5.34
C ALA A 186 2.58 16.81 -3.99
N THR A 187 1.40 16.89 -3.38
CA THR A 187 1.21 17.37 -2.01
C THR A 187 0.65 16.22 -1.19
N LEU A 188 1.31 15.90 -0.07
CA LEU A 188 0.86 14.85 0.83
C LEU A 188 -0.42 15.30 1.56
N ASP A 189 -1.46 14.47 1.52
CA ASP A 189 -2.73 14.75 2.20
C ASP A 189 -2.88 13.94 3.49
N LYS A 190 -2.79 12.60 3.37
CA LYS A 190 -3.07 11.65 4.46
C LYS A 190 -2.21 10.40 4.30
N VAL A 191 -1.89 9.77 5.42
CA VAL A 191 -1.28 8.42 5.45
C VAL A 191 -2.04 7.54 6.41
N VAL A 192 -2.38 6.33 5.97
CA VAL A 192 -2.93 5.25 6.80
C VAL A 192 -1.91 4.13 6.86
N GLN A 193 -1.42 3.84 8.07
CA GLN A 193 -0.52 2.72 8.34
C GLN A 193 -1.34 1.47 8.64
N VAL A 194 -0.94 0.35 8.05
CA VAL A 194 -1.52 -0.98 8.30
C VAL A 194 -0.39 -1.99 8.51
N GLY A 195 -0.55 -2.87 9.48
CA GLY A 195 0.40 -3.95 9.72
C GLY A 195 -0.22 -5.10 10.49
N LEU A 196 0.47 -6.23 10.50
CA LEU A 196 0.09 -7.35 11.36
C LEU A 196 0.16 -6.92 12.83
N ARG A 197 -0.81 -7.36 13.63
CA ARG A 197 -0.62 -7.42 15.08
C ARG A 197 0.41 -8.50 15.33
N SER A 198 1.50 -8.19 16.04
CA SER A 198 2.41 -9.23 16.52
C SER A 198 1.57 -10.29 17.23
N ARG A 199 1.60 -11.54 16.76
CA ARG A 199 1.03 -12.65 17.54
C ARG A 199 1.63 -12.51 18.94
N ARG A 200 0.81 -12.40 19.99
CA ARG A 200 1.29 -12.72 21.34
C ARG A 200 1.98 -14.07 21.18
N GLY A 201 3.26 -14.13 21.52
CA GLY A 201 4.10 -15.29 21.25
C GLY A 201 3.33 -16.57 21.58
N THR A 202 3.17 -17.44 20.60
CA THR A 202 2.82 -18.82 20.90
C THR A 202 4.00 -19.31 21.72
N THR A 203 3.82 -19.42 23.04
CA THR A 203 4.77 -20.11 23.90
C THR A 203 4.91 -21.50 23.33
N ILE A 204 6.00 -21.77 22.63
CA ILE A 204 6.39 -23.13 22.29
C ILE A 204 6.85 -23.71 23.62
N ALA A 205 5.95 -24.40 24.32
CA ALA A 205 6.35 -25.32 25.36
C ALA A 205 7.06 -26.47 24.63
N LEU A 206 8.39 -26.52 24.77
CA LEU A 206 9.15 -27.72 24.43
C LEU A 206 8.71 -28.79 25.43
N ALA A 207 8.13 -29.88 24.92
CA ALA A 207 7.93 -31.12 25.66
C ALA A 207 9.25 -31.88 25.76
#